data_AF-M0K0P4-F1
#
_entry.id   AF-M0K0P4-F1
#
_cell.length_a   1.000
_cell.length_b   1.000
_cell.length_c   1.000
_cell.angle_alpha   90.00
_cell.angle_beta   90.00
_cell.angle_gamma   90.00
#
_symmetry.space_group_name_H-M   'P 1'
#
loop_
_entity.id
_entity.type
_entity.pdbx_description
1 polymer ?
#
loop_
_entity_poly.entity_id
_entity_poly.type
_entity_poly.pdbx_seq_one_letter_code
_entity_poly.pdbx_strand_id
1 'polypeptide(L)'
;MTKHTEFLAGERPEDVLFFLHEDAVSNPGALAEYADEVEDGHILVLPGDDGRSAFQSATGIDPMGLAQEAMGTEGDIHDDLTDAVCPVAEEEPESNHTTRFVFAFAEEQNEDVGGLYAEGDVVHAYAVCACGERYSDKWVVGE
;
A
#
# COMPACT_ATOMS: atom_id res chain seq x y z
N MET A 1 -0.18 20.21 -5.17
CA MET A 1 -0.16 18.75 -5.29
C MET A 1 -0.57 18.18 -3.95
N THR A 2 -1.20 17.03 -3.92
CA THR A 2 -1.44 16.31 -2.65
C THR A 2 -0.21 15.47 -2.35
N LYS A 3 -0.04 15.09 -1.08
CA LYS A 3 1.07 14.21 -0.68
C LYS A 3 1.01 12.86 -1.40
N HIS A 4 -0.20 12.40 -1.72
CA HIS A 4 -0.44 11.23 -2.54
C HIS A 4 0.19 11.37 -3.93
N THR A 5 -0.10 12.43 -4.67
CA THR A 5 0.49 12.64 -6.01
C THR A 5 2.01 12.78 -5.96
N GLU A 6 2.56 13.44 -4.93
CA GLU A 6 4.02 13.56 -4.73
C GLU A 6 4.67 12.20 -4.45
N PHE A 7 4.02 11.32 -3.67
CA PHE A 7 4.49 9.95 -3.43
C PHE A 7 4.49 9.12 -4.71
N LEU A 8 3.40 9.16 -5.49
CA LEU A 8 3.31 8.45 -6.77
C LEU A 8 4.33 8.92 -7.80
N ALA A 9 4.79 10.16 -7.69
CA ALA A 9 5.84 10.72 -8.54
C ALA A 9 7.27 10.42 -8.06
N GLY A 10 7.43 9.67 -6.96
CA GLY A 10 8.75 9.36 -6.37
C GLY A 10 9.40 10.52 -5.64
N GLU A 11 8.68 11.61 -5.38
CA GLU A 11 9.23 12.81 -4.72
C GLU A 11 9.33 12.65 -3.19
N ARG A 12 8.86 11.52 -2.66
CA ARG A 12 8.77 11.22 -1.21
C ARG A 12 9.34 9.83 -0.86
N PRO A 13 10.61 9.51 -1.16
CA PRO A 13 11.19 8.17 -0.96
C PRO A 13 11.35 7.77 0.51
N GLU A 14 11.34 8.75 1.42
CA GLU A 14 11.45 8.52 2.88
C GLU A 14 10.09 8.33 3.57
N ASP A 15 8.99 8.50 2.83
CA ASP A 15 7.63 8.37 3.33
C ASP A 15 7.07 6.97 3.05
N VAL A 16 6.01 6.63 3.78
CA VAL A 16 5.17 5.47 3.51
C VAL A 16 3.78 5.96 3.15
N LEU A 17 3.14 5.26 2.22
CA LEU A 17 1.75 5.44 1.88
C LEU A 17 0.95 4.27 2.43
N PHE A 18 -0.23 4.53 2.95
CA PHE A 18 -1.20 3.47 3.12
C PHE A 18 -2.62 3.94 2.83
N PHE A 19 -3.34 3.09 2.11
CA PHE A 19 -4.77 3.20 1.88
C PHE A 19 -5.53 2.38 2.91
N LEU A 20 -6.66 2.95 3.36
CA LEU A 20 -7.59 2.34 4.29
C LEU A 20 -8.99 2.41 3.68
N HIS A 21 -9.57 1.25 3.37
CA HIS A 21 -10.95 1.18 2.91
C HIS A 21 -11.90 1.62 4.03
N GLU A 22 -13.02 2.27 3.68
CA GLU A 22 -13.98 2.79 4.68
C GLU A 22 -14.50 1.72 5.65
N ASP A 23 -14.85 0.53 5.13
CA ASP A 23 -15.28 -0.64 5.92
C ASP A 23 -14.17 -1.24 6.81
N ALA A 24 -12.91 -0.87 6.57
CA ALA A 24 -11.78 -1.38 7.34
C ALA A 24 -11.50 -0.55 8.60
N VAL A 25 -12.05 0.67 8.70
CA VAL A 25 -11.75 1.62 9.77
C VAL A 25 -12.93 1.78 10.73
N SER A 26 -12.70 1.52 12.01
CA SER A 26 -13.74 1.67 13.04
C SER A 26 -13.99 3.13 13.49
N ASN A 27 -13.08 4.06 13.17
CA ASN A 27 -13.21 5.49 13.49
C ASN A 27 -12.57 6.41 12.43
N PRO A 28 -13.22 6.60 11.27
CA PRO A 28 -12.66 7.38 10.15
C PRO A 28 -12.43 8.86 10.51
N GLY A 29 -13.22 9.42 11.43
CA GLY A 29 -13.07 10.82 11.86
C GLY A 29 -11.75 11.13 12.56
N ALA A 30 -11.03 10.13 13.07
CA ALA A 30 -9.69 10.32 13.64
C ALA A 30 -8.58 10.44 12.57
N LEU A 31 -8.86 10.01 11.34
CA LEU A 31 -7.90 10.03 10.22
C LEU A 31 -8.06 11.27 9.34
N ALA A 32 -9.23 11.92 9.38
CA ALA A 32 -9.58 13.04 8.51
C ALA A 32 -8.63 14.26 8.58
N GLU A 33 -7.86 14.44 9.66
CA GLU A 33 -6.85 15.50 9.75
C GLU A 33 -5.52 15.16 9.07
N TYR A 34 -5.27 13.87 8.78
CA TYR A 34 -4.00 13.35 8.28
C TYR A 34 -4.12 12.59 6.96
N ALA A 35 -5.35 12.38 6.49
CA ALA A 35 -5.66 11.58 5.32
C ALA A 35 -6.34 12.39 4.23
N ASP A 36 -5.98 12.09 2.98
CA ASP A 36 -6.72 12.50 1.80
C ASP A 36 -7.90 11.52 1.60
N GLU A 37 -9.12 12.04 1.44
CA GLU A 37 -10.32 11.24 1.15
C GLU A 37 -10.34 10.85 -0.34
N VAL A 38 -10.61 9.57 -0.60
CA VAL A 38 -10.77 8.99 -1.94
C VAL A 38 -12.11 8.27 -2.02
N GLU A 39 -12.49 7.77 -3.20
CA GLU A 39 -13.84 7.22 -3.45
C GLU A 39 -14.24 6.15 -2.41
N ASP A 40 -13.35 5.20 -2.12
CA ASP A 40 -13.64 4.04 -1.27
C ASP A 40 -12.90 4.06 0.09
N GLY A 41 -12.35 5.22 0.49
CA GLY A 41 -11.65 5.32 1.77
C GLY A 41 -10.70 6.50 1.91
N HIS A 42 -9.55 6.24 2.53
CA HIS A 42 -8.60 7.26 2.94
C HIS A 42 -7.16 6.87 2.59
N ILE A 43 -6.38 7.82 2.07
CA ILE A 43 -4.94 7.69 1.86
C ILE A 43 -4.19 8.51 2.88
N LEU A 44 -3.17 7.92 3.51
CA LEU A 44 -2.24 8.61 4.38
C LEU A 44 -0.82 8.50 3.82
N VAL A 45 -0.11 9.63 3.79
CA VAL A 45 1.32 9.66 3.45
C VAL A 45 2.10 10.31 4.59
N LEU A 46 2.88 9.49 5.28
CA LEU A 46 3.55 9.83 6.54
C LEU A 46 5.05 9.49 6.47
N PRO A 47 5.91 10.20 7.22
CA PRO A 47 7.32 9.83 7.34
C PRO A 47 7.47 8.37 7.77
N GLY A 48 8.44 7.64 7.22
CA GLY A 48 8.48 6.17 7.31
C GLY A 48 8.35 5.57 8.72
N ASP A 49 9.04 6.13 9.71
CA ASP A 49 8.96 5.65 11.11
C ASP A 49 7.60 5.93 11.76
N ASP A 50 7.06 7.13 11.55
CA ASP A 50 5.76 7.55 12.07
C ASP A 50 4.62 6.78 11.38
N GLY A 51 4.71 6.60 10.07
CA GLY A 51 3.71 5.91 9.27
C GLY A 51 3.59 4.43 9.58
N ARG A 52 4.72 3.73 9.80
CA ARG A 52 4.71 2.33 10.26
C ARG A 52 4.02 2.17 11.60
N SER A 53 4.32 3.07 12.54
CA SER A 53 3.71 3.08 13.87
C SER A 53 2.21 3.39 13.80
N ALA A 54 1.81 4.33 12.94
CA ALA A 54 0.41 4.68 12.70
C ALA A 54 -0.38 3.52 12.08
N PHE A 55 0.19 2.86 11.06
CA PHE A 55 -0.41 1.70 10.41
C PHE A 55 -0.67 0.56 11.42
N GLN A 56 0.33 0.22 12.23
CA GLN A 56 0.17 -0.82 13.24
C GLN A 56 -0.90 -0.47 14.28
N SER A 57 -0.95 0.80 14.68
CA SER A 57 -1.95 1.28 15.65
C SER A 57 -3.37 1.25 15.08
N ALA A 58 -3.54 1.55 13.78
CA ALA A 58 -4.84 1.61 13.11
C ALA A 58 -5.38 0.22 12.73
N THR A 59 -4.50 -0.66 12.24
CA THR A 59 -4.89 -1.97 11.67
C THR A 59 -4.66 -3.14 12.62
N GLY A 60 -3.79 -2.98 13.62
CA GLY A 60 -3.28 -4.06 14.46
C GLY A 60 -2.27 -4.97 13.76
N ILE A 61 -1.87 -4.66 12.53
CA ILE A 61 -0.98 -5.46 11.70
C ILE A 61 0.45 -4.90 11.78
N ASP A 62 1.44 -5.77 11.99
CA ASP A 62 2.84 -5.38 11.90
C ASP A 62 3.23 -5.16 10.42
N PRO A 63 3.70 -3.97 10.00
CA PRO A 63 4.04 -3.70 8.60
C PRO A 63 5.12 -4.63 8.05
N MET A 64 6.13 -4.98 8.86
CA MET A 64 7.20 -5.87 8.43
C MET A 64 6.71 -7.32 8.30
N GLY A 65 5.85 -7.77 9.20
CA GLY A 65 5.16 -9.06 9.13
C GLY A 65 4.25 -9.15 7.90
N LEU A 66 3.49 -8.09 7.61
CA LEU A 66 2.68 -8.00 6.40
C LEU A 66 3.56 -8.16 5.15
N ALA A 67 4.64 -7.39 5.04
CA ALA A 67 5.54 -7.48 3.91
C ALA A 67 6.12 -8.90 3.76
N GLN A 68 6.56 -9.53 4.85
CA GLN A 68 7.11 -10.89 4.82
C GLN A 68 6.10 -11.94 4.38
N GLU A 69 4.83 -11.81 4.79
CA GLU A 69 3.76 -12.72 4.39
C GLU A 69 3.34 -12.50 2.94
N ALA A 70 3.17 -11.23 2.54
CA ALA A 70 2.70 -10.84 1.22
C ALA A 70 3.73 -11.07 0.10
N MET A 71 5.03 -10.95 0.39
CA MET A 71 6.11 -11.18 -0.59
C MET A 71 6.09 -12.60 -1.22
N GLY A 72 5.40 -13.55 -0.59
CA GLY A 72 5.23 -14.90 -1.13
C GLY A 72 4.15 -15.03 -2.21
N THR A 73 3.29 -14.02 -2.35
CA THR A 73 2.13 -14.04 -3.24
C THR A 73 2.15 -12.79 -4.12
N GLU A 74 2.29 -13.00 -5.43
CA GLU A 74 2.16 -11.93 -6.42
C GLU A 74 0.67 -11.65 -6.68
N GLY A 75 0.31 -10.37 -6.77
CA GLY A 75 -1.01 -9.92 -7.19
C GLY A 75 -0.90 -8.51 -7.77
N ASP A 76 -1.98 -7.99 -8.35
CA ASP A 76 -1.96 -6.69 -9.00
C ASP A 76 -2.44 -5.60 -8.03
N ILE A 77 -1.63 -4.57 -7.78
CA ILE A 77 -2.01 -3.40 -6.99
C ILE A 77 -2.15 -2.20 -7.93
N HIS A 78 -3.22 -1.42 -7.78
CA HIS A 78 -3.42 -0.26 -8.64
C HIS A 78 -2.29 0.76 -8.45
N ASP A 79 -1.92 1.45 -9.54
CA ASP A 79 -0.84 2.43 -9.58
C ASP A 79 -1.11 3.63 -8.66
N ASP A 80 -2.38 3.94 -8.41
CA ASP A 80 -2.78 4.97 -7.45
C ASP A 80 -2.81 4.49 -5.99
N LEU A 81 -2.53 3.21 -5.73
CA LEU A 81 -2.49 2.58 -4.42
C LEU A 81 -3.81 2.63 -3.64
N THR A 82 -4.95 2.81 -4.33
CA THR A 82 -6.29 2.88 -3.70
C THR A 82 -7.04 1.56 -3.71
N ASP A 83 -6.62 0.59 -4.51
CA ASP A 83 -7.27 -0.72 -4.62
C ASP A 83 -6.27 -1.75 -5.17
N ALA A 84 -6.68 -3.00 -5.18
CA ALA A 84 -5.87 -4.14 -5.59
C ALA A 84 -6.74 -5.33 -6.02
N VAL A 85 -6.23 -6.15 -6.92
CA VAL A 85 -6.90 -7.35 -7.43
C VAL A 85 -6.42 -8.56 -6.65
N CYS A 86 -7.33 -9.14 -5.86
CA CYS A 86 -7.03 -10.34 -5.10
C CYS A 86 -6.72 -11.52 -6.04
N PRO A 87 -5.55 -12.18 -5.92
CA PRO A 87 -5.13 -13.23 -6.84
C PRO A 87 -6.01 -14.49 -6.78
N VAL A 88 -6.73 -14.71 -5.68
CA VAL A 88 -7.65 -15.84 -5.50
C VAL A 88 -9.11 -15.50 -5.80
N ALA A 89 -9.40 -14.28 -6.30
CA ALA A 89 -10.78 -13.83 -6.53
C ALA A 89 -11.53 -14.67 -7.56
N GLU A 90 -10.85 -15.08 -8.64
CA GLU A 90 -11.44 -15.93 -9.68
C GLU A 90 -11.72 -17.35 -9.17
N GLU A 91 -10.90 -17.84 -8.25
CA GLU A 91 -10.99 -19.18 -7.68
C GLU A 91 -12.03 -19.26 -6.55
N GLU A 92 -12.27 -18.14 -5.85
CA GLU A 92 -13.23 -18.03 -4.75
C GLU A 92 -14.27 -16.92 -4.96
N PRO A 93 -15.09 -16.94 -6.01
CA PRO A 93 -15.96 -15.81 -6.39
C PRO A 93 -17.09 -15.51 -5.38
N GLU A 94 -17.37 -16.41 -4.44
CA GLU A 94 -18.38 -16.22 -3.40
C GLU A 94 -17.84 -15.53 -2.14
N SER A 95 -16.51 -15.42 -2.00
CA SER A 95 -15.84 -14.71 -0.92
C SER A 95 -15.83 -13.19 -1.18
N ASN A 96 -15.76 -12.39 -0.12
CA ASN A 96 -15.55 -10.95 -0.24
C ASN A 96 -14.08 -10.67 -0.58
N HIS A 97 -13.82 -10.12 -1.77
CA HIS A 97 -12.46 -9.80 -2.24
C HIS A 97 -12.12 -8.31 -2.23
N THR A 98 -12.90 -7.47 -1.56
CA THR A 98 -12.61 -6.04 -1.41
C THR A 98 -11.25 -5.82 -0.74
N THR A 99 -10.43 -4.94 -1.30
CA THR A 99 -9.17 -4.49 -0.70
C THR A 99 -9.45 -3.72 0.58
N ARG A 100 -8.89 -4.17 1.70
CA ARG A 100 -9.06 -3.49 3.00
C ARG A 100 -7.98 -2.46 3.24
N PHE A 101 -6.75 -2.82 2.90
CA PHE A 101 -5.57 -2.00 3.14
C PHE A 101 -4.58 -2.17 2.00
N VAL A 102 -3.93 -1.08 1.60
CA VAL A 102 -2.68 -1.12 0.83
C VAL A 102 -1.63 -0.41 1.66
N PHE A 103 -0.43 -0.98 1.79
CA PHE A 103 0.73 -0.37 2.43
C PHE A 103 1.85 -0.31 1.40
N ALA A 104 2.46 0.84 1.21
CA ALA A 104 3.51 1.03 0.22
C ALA A 104 4.65 1.92 0.73
N PHE A 105 5.84 1.67 0.20
CA PHE A 105 7.01 2.53 0.35
C PHE A 105 7.81 2.57 -0.95
N ALA A 106 8.52 3.66 -1.18
CA ALA A 106 9.46 3.76 -2.29
C ALA A 106 10.88 3.43 -1.80
N GLU A 107 11.65 2.77 -2.64
CA GLU A 107 13.07 2.51 -2.45
C GLU A 107 13.86 3.27 -3.52
N GLU A 108 14.86 4.05 -3.11
CA GLU A 108 15.70 4.81 -4.04
C GLU A 108 16.42 3.87 -5.03
N GLN A 109 16.61 4.35 -6.26
CA GLN A 109 17.35 3.64 -7.29
C GLN A 109 18.70 3.12 -6.77
N ASN A 110 18.97 1.84 -7.04
CA ASN A 110 20.19 1.15 -6.66
C ASN A 110 20.72 0.29 -7.82
N GLU A 111 21.69 0.85 -8.56
CA GLU A 111 22.35 0.18 -9.69
C GLU A 111 23.11 -1.10 -9.28
N ASP A 112 23.56 -1.20 -8.02
CA ASP A 112 24.32 -2.37 -7.53
C ASP A 112 23.42 -3.61 -7.33
N VAL A 113 22.12 -3.40 -7.09
CA VAL A 113 21.13 -4.49 -6.93
C VAL A 113 20.71 -5.03 -8.30
N GLY A 114 20.61 -4.16 -9.32
CA GLY A 114 20.17 -4.53 -10.66
C GLY A 114 18.65 -4.79 -10.77
N GLY A 115 18.19 -5.16 -11.96
CA GLY A 115 16.75 -5.31 -12.24
C GLY A 115 16.01 -3.95 -12.14
N LEU A 116 14.77 -3.97 -11.65
CA LEU A 116 13.94 -2.76 -11.48
C LEU A 116 14.66 -1.67 -10.66
N TYR A 117 15.47 -2.07 -9.67
CA TYR A 117 16.23 -1.16 -8.82
C TYR A 117 17.30 -0.37 -9.59
N ALA A 118 17.78 -0.87 -10.73
CA ALA A 118 18.71 -0.13 -11.57
C ALA A 118 18.00 0.81 -12.55
N GLU A 119 16.68 0.71 -12.70
CA GLU A 119 15.89 1.45 -13.70
C GLU A 119 15.33 2.76 -13.14
N GLY A 120 15.05 2.80 -11.83
CA GLY A 120 14.61 4.00 -11.11
C GLY A 120 14.25 3.68 -9.66
N ASP A 121 13.57 4.62 -9.01
CA ASP A 121 12.99 4.37 -7.69
C ASP A 121 11.89 3.30 -7.81
N VAL A 122 11.84 2.37 -6.86
CA VAL A 122 10.92 1.23 -6.90
C VAL A 122 9.85 1.38 -5.84
N VAL A 123 8.59 1.32 -6.24
CA VAL A 123 7.47 1.22 -5.31
C VAL A 123 7.32 -0.24 -4.89
N HIS A 124 7.31 -0.47 -3.59
CA HIS A 124 6.96 -1.73 -2.96
C HIS A 124 5.58 -1.61 -2.33
N ALA A 125 4.59 -2.34 -2.83
CA ALA A 125 3.22 -2.30 -2.35
C ALA A 125 2.75 -3.67 -1.82
N TYR A 126 1.93 -3.63 -0.77
CA TYR A 126 1.38 -4.81 -0.10
C TYR A 126 -0.10 -4.59 0.17
N ALA A 127 -0.93 -5.50 -0.31
CA ALA A 127 -2.38 -5.43 -0.13
C ALA A 127 -2.87 -6.48 0.88
N VAL A 128 -3.93 -6.12 1.59
CA VAL A 128 -4.68 -7.03 2.47
C VAL A 128 -6.12 -7.08 1.99
N CYS A 129 -6.55 -8.26 1.55
CA CYS A 129 -7.91 -8.48 1.08
C CYS A 129 -8.88 -8.82 2.22
N ALA A 130 -10.16 -8.57 2.02
CA ALA A 130 -11.22 -8.94 2.95
C ALA A 130 -11.37 -10.47 3.14
N CYS A 131 -10.96 -11.28 2.17
CA CYS A 131 -10.91 -12.74 2.29
C CYS A 131 -9.75 -13.23 3.19
N GLY A 132 -8.81 -12.34 3.53
CA GLY A 132 -7.64 -12.62 4.35
C GLY A 132 -6.34 -12.82 3.57
N GLU A 133 -6.42 -12.88 2.23
CA GLU A 133 -5.24 -13.00 1.37
C GLU A 133 -4.36 -11.76 1.47
N ARG A 134 -3.04 -11.98 1.38
CA ARG A 134 -2.02 -10.92 1.42
C ARG A 134 -1.08 -11.13 0.26
N TYR A 135 -0.87 -10.09 -0.52
CA TYR A 135 -0.10 -10.16 -1.74
C TYR A 135 0.65 -8.86 -1.97
N SER A 136 1.69 -8.95 -2.78
CA SER A 136 2.59 -7.84 -3.05
C SER A 136 2.72 -7.59 -4.55
N ASP A 137 3.01 -6.34 -4.86
CA ASP A 137 3.37 -5.89 -6.19
C ASP A 137 4.52 -4.88 -6.08
N LYS A 138 5.31 -4.74 -7.14
CA LYS A 138 6.40 -3.76 -7.21
C LYS A 138 6.69 -3.32 -8.64
N TRP A 139 6.96 -2.03 -8.80
CA TRP A 139 7.19 -1.41 -10.10
C TRP A 139 8.12 -0.20 -9.97
N VAL A 140 8.65 0.28 -11.09
CA VAL A 140 9.44 1.51 -11.16
C VAL A 140 8.49 2.71 -11.15
N VAL A 141 8.82 3.76 -10.40
CA VAL A 141 8.05 5.00 -10.36
C VAL A 141 7.87 5.58 -11.78
N GLY A 142 6.62 5.87 -12.15
CA GLY A 142 6.27 6.49 -13.43
C GLY A 142 6.18 5.56 -14.63
N GLU A 143 6.23 4.24 -14.41
CA GLU A 143 5.98 3.20 -15.43
C GLU A 143 4.51 3.11 -15.86
#